data_AF-A0A4Y1MQI2-F1
#
_entry.id   AF-A0A4Y1MQI2-F1
#
_cell.length_a   1.000
_cell.length_b   1.000
_cell.length_c   1.000
_cell.angle_alpha   90.00
_cell.angle_beta   90.00
_cell.angle_gamma   90.00
#
_symmetry.space_group_name_H-M   'P 1'
#
loop_
_entity.id
_entity.type
_entity.pdbx_description
1 polymer ?
#
loop_
_entity_poly.entity_id
_entity_poly.type
_entity_poly.pdbx_seq_one_letter_code
_entity_poly.pdbx_strand_id
1 'polypeptide(L)'
;MCSFLAVLLALIAQPAVGQEGGSGRRCGVLGDSLAVGAARHAPGCEMRARIGIGSAEFARTYAATPVRADAVLISLGANDGGRSDTLDNLAAVHAAVVARSVTWILPARGDGARRAILAIAHALGDRLIETRAVTGGDGLHLTAQAYWAVAQIAVGAAAR
;
A
#
# COMPACT_ATOMS: atom_id res chain seq x y z
N MET A 1 -14.82 -68.49 15.42
CA MET A 1 -13.48 -68.16 15.95
C MET A 1 -12.75 -67.38 14.88
N CYS A 2 -12.13 -66.26 15.29
CA CYS A 2 -11.24 -65.39 14.51
C CYS A 2 -11.90 -64.59 13.36
N SER A 3 -11.65 -63.30 13.16
CA SER A 3 -10.97 -62.28 13.96
C SER A 3 -10.86 -61.02 13.10
N PHE A 4 -10.96 -59.84 13.74
CA PHE A 4 -10.34 -58.57 13.33
C PHE A 4 -10.81 -57.98 11.98
N LEU A 5 -11.03 -56.69 11.76
CA LEU A 5 -10.77 -55.46 12.51
C LEU A 5 -11.58 -54.36 11.79
N ALA A 6 -11.99 -53.35 12.53
CA ALA A 6 -12.77 -52.22 12.05
C ALA A 6 -12.09 -51.49 10.88
N VAL A 7 -12.80 -51.32 9.77
CA VAL A 7 -12.43 -50.35 8.72
C VAL A 7 -12.87 -48.98 9.20
N LEU A 8 -11.84 -48.26 9.63
CA LEU A 8 -11.76 -46.85 10.02
C LEU A 8 -12.72 -45.97 9.18
N LEU A 9 -13.81 -45.51 9.80
CA LEU A 9 -14.63 -44.44 9.25
C LEU A 9 -13.75 -43.17 9.26
N ALA A 10 -13.37 -42.73 8.07
CA ALA A 10 -12.52 -41.56 7.88
C ALA A 10 -13.13 -40.34 8.58
N LEU A 11 -12.47 -39.87 9.63
CA LEU A 11 -12.63 -38.52 10.13
C LEU A 11 -12.24 -37.59 8.99
N ILE A 12 -13.25 -36.99 8.37
CA ILE A 12 -13.11 -35.79 7.55
C ILE A 12 -12.48 -34.71 8.44
N ALA A 13 -11.15 -34.66 8.42
CA ALA A 13 -10.38 -33.53 8.90
C ALA A 13 -10.75 -32.35 8.00
N GLN A 14 -11.71 -31.54 8.46
CA GLN A 14 -11.95 -30.24 7.87
C GLN A 14 -10.63 -29.46 7.91
N PRO A 15 -10.21 -28.77 6.84
CA PRO A 15 -9.18 -27.78 7.00
C PRO A 15 -9.71 -26.78 8.03
N ALA A 16 -8.91 -26.49 9.05
CA ALA A 16 -9.16 -25.37 9.94
C ALA A 16 -9.14 -24.10 9.07
N VAL A 17 -10.32 -23.70 8.59
CA VAL A 17 -10.55 -22.35 8.09
C VAL A 17 -10.32 -21.47 9.30
N GLY A 18 -9.11 -20.91 9.38
CA GLY A 18 -8.81 -19.84 10.31
C GLY A 18 -9.89 -18.80 10.15
N GLN A 19 -10.58 -18.51 11.25
CA GLN A 19 -11.53 -17.43 11.36
C GLN A 19 -10.83 -16.13 10.93
N GLU A 20 -11.08 -15.66 9.70
CA GLU A 20 -10.84 -14.27 9.35
C GLU A 20 -11.90 -13.43 10.10
N GLY A 21 -11.59 -13.15 11.36
CA GLY A 21 -12.32 -12.18 12.17
C GLY A 21 -12.24 -10.81 11.50
N GLY A 22 -13.41 -10.30 11.11
CA GLY A 22 -13.63 -8.92 10.71
C GLY A 22 -13.88 -8.73 9.21
N SER A 23 -15.16 -8.74 8.82
CA SER A 23 -15.65 -8.19 7.55
C SER A 23 -15.57 -6.65 7.49
N GLY A 24 -14.60 -6.05 8.16
CA GLY A 24 -14.25 -4.65 7.99
C GLY A 24 -13.32 -4.54 6.81
N ARG A 25 -13.65 -3.69 5.84
CA ARG A 25 -12.72 -3.42 4.73
C ARG A 25 -11.40 -2.97 5.36
N ARG A 26 -10.28 -3.62 5.01
CA ARG A 26 -8.96 -3.25 5.53
C ARG A 26 -8.32 -2.25 4.58
N CYS A 27 -7.61 -1.25 5.08
CA CYS A 27 -6.87 -0.32 4.23
C CYS A 27 -5.44 -0.11 4.71
N GLY A 28 -4.55 0.25 3.78
CA GLY A 28 -3.15 0.55 4.06
C GLY A 28 -2.74 1.91 3.52
N VAL A 29 -1.91 2.65 4.26
CA VAL A 29 -1.28 3.90 3.81
C VAL A 29 0.23 3.78 4.02
N LEU A 30 0.98 3.77 2.91
CA LEU A 30 2.38 3.40 2.88
C LEU A 30 3.24 4.54 2.34
N GLY A 31 4.38 4.81 3.00
CA GLY A 31 5.48 5.56 2.39
C GLY A 31 5.98 6.79 3.15
N ASP A 32 6.04 7.93 2.48
CA ASP A 32 6.77 9.13 2.93
C ASP A 32 5.89 10.20 3.60
N SER A 33 6.36 11.46 3.63
CA SER A 33 5.66 12.57 4.27
C SER A 33 4.27 12.84 3.67
N LEU A 34 4.07 12.56 2.39
CA LEU A 34 2.76 12.73 1.75
C LEU A 34 1.80 11.62 2.22
N ALA A 35 2.30 10.38 2.39
CA ALA A 35 1.53 9.29 2.99
C ALA A 35 1.19 9.59 4.47
N VAL A 36 2.13 10.14 5.25
CA VAL A 36 1.86 10.61 6.62
C VAL A 36 0.77 11.68 6.64
N GLY A 37 0.76 12.61 5.68
CA GLY A 37 -0.29 13.62 5.55
C GLY A 37 -1.66 13.00 5.25
N ALA A 38 -1.73 12.08 4.28
CA ALA A 38 -2.97 11.39 3.92
C ALA A 38 -3.51 10.50 5.06
N ALA A 39 -2.63 9.81 5.80
CA ALA A 39 -3.00 8.92 6.89
C ALA A 39 -3.77 9.63 8.03
N ARG A 40 -3.55 10.94 8.23
CA ARG A 40 -4.31 11.75 9.20
C ARG A 40 -5.82 11.80 8.89
N HIS A 41 -6.19 11.59 7.64
CA HIS A 41 -7.59 11.52 7.19
C HIS A 41 -8.10 10.09 7.01
N ALA A 42 -7.31 9.09 7.40
CA ALA A 42 -7.64 7.68 7.31
C ALA A 42 -7.23 6.91 8.58
N PRO A 43 -7.72 7.31 9.78
CA PRO A 43 -7.25 6.79 11.07
C PRO A 43 -7.49 5.29 11.31
N GLY A 44 -8.37 4.65 10.51
CA GLY A 44 -8.63 3.21 10.56
C GLY A 44 -7.72 2.36 9.69
N CYS A 45 -6.85 2.96 8.87
CA CYS A 45 -5.95 2.23 7.99
C CYS A 45 -4.65 1.83 8.70
N GLU A 46 -4.10 0.68 8.33
CA GLU A 46 -2.73 0.32 8.67
C GLU A 46 -1.77 1.35 8.08
N MET A 47 -1.03 2.06 8.93
CA MET A 47 -0.06 3.05 8.47
C MET A 47 1.35 2.50 8.58
N ARG A 48 2.06 2.44 7.45
CA ARG A 48 3.52 2.26 7.42
C ARG A 48 4.10 3.44 6.67
N ALA A 49 4.25 4.57 7.35
CA ALA A 49 4.78 5.77 6.72
C ALA A 49 5.70 6.54 7.67
N ARG A 50 6.73 7.19 7.10
CA ARG A 50 7.68 8.01 7.85
C ARG A 50 8.12 9.20 7.02
N ILE A 51 8.13 10.38 7.64
CA ILE A 51 8.59 11.62 7.00
C ILE A 51 10.04 11.44 6.50
N GLY A 52 10.29 11.82 5.25
CA GLY A 52 11.61 11.82 4.62
C GLY A 52 12.12 10.45 4.15
N ILE A 53 11.39 9.35 4.37
CA ILE A 53 11.84 8.03 3.90
C ILE A 53 11.84 7.97 2.37
N GLY A 54 12.90 7.41 1.80
CA GLY A 54 13.00 7.09 0.37
C GLY A 54 12.61 5.64 0.07
N SER A 55 12.38 5.32 -1.20
CA SER A 55 11.94 3.98 -1.64
C SER A 55 12.93 2.88 -1.24
N ALA A 56 14.24 3.13 -1.37
CA ALA A 56 15.27 2.15 -1.03
C ALA A 56 15.25 1.77 0.45
N GLU A 57 15.12 2.76 1.33
CA GLU A 57 15.00 2.52 2.76
C GLU A 57 13.67 1.85 3.10
N PHE A 58 12.57 2.34 2.51
CA PHE A 58 11.26 1.75 2.71
C PHE A 58 11.23 0.26 2.33
N ALA A 59 11.79 -0.09 1.17
CA ALA A 59 11.85 -1.47 0.70
C ALA A 59 12.61 -2.36 1.69
N ARG A 60 13.76 -1.92 2.19
CA ARG A 60 14.53 -2.68 3.20
C ARG A 60 13.81 -2.82 4.53
N THR A 61 13.07 -1.80 4.96
CA THR A 61 12.42 -1.78 6.27
C THR A 61 11.08 -2.51 6.28
N TYR A 62 10.28 -2.42 5.21
CA TYR A 62 8.88 -2.82 5.24
C TYR A 62 8.48 -3.87 4.19
N ALA A 63 9.24 -4.05 3.10
CA ALA A 63 8.81 -4.97 2.02
C ALA A 63 8.86 -6.45 2.41
N ALA A 64 9.63 -6.82 3.44
CA ALA A 64 9.67 -8.19 3.94
C ALA A 64 8.36 -8.62 4.63
N THR A 65 7.52 -7.67 5.04
CA THR A 65 6.24 -7.94 5.70
C THR A 65 5.11 -7.56 4.77
N PRO A 66 4.33 -8.50 4.21
CA PRO A 66 3.25 -8.15 3.31
C PRO A 66 2.20 -7.26 3.96
N VAL A 67 1.64 -6.33 3.20
CA VAL A 67 0.44 -5.54 3.56
C VAL A 67 -0.76 -6.19 2.91
N ARG A 68 -1.75 -6.61 3.70
CA ARG A 68 -2.97 -7.28 3.22
C ARG A 68 -4.19 -6.43 3.50
N ALA A 69 -4.67 -5.73 2.48
CA ALA A 69 -5.76 -4.75 2.59
C ALA A 69 -6.66 -4.77 1.36
N ASP A 70 -7.87 -4.23 1.45
CA ASP A 70 -8.74 -4.03 0.30
C ASP A 70 -8.27 -2.88 -0.60
N ALA A 71 -7.75 -1.81 0.02
CA ALA A 71 -7.28 -0.62 -0.65
C ALA A 71 -5.98 -0.14 -0.03
N VAL A 72 -4.99 0.18 -0.87
CA VAL A 72 -3.70 0.69 -0.42
C VAL A 72 -3.37 1.99 -1.14
N LEU A 73 -3.01 3.01 -0.36
CA LEU A 73 -2.40 4.24 -0.85
C LEU A 73 -0.89 4.16 -0.66
N ILE A 74 -0.11 4.42 -1.71
CA ILE A 74 1.35 4.45 -1.66
C ILE A 74 1.85 5.83 -2.06
N SER A 75 2.78 6.39 -1.26
CA SER A 75 3.55 7.57 -1.63
C SER A 75 5.02 7.38 -1.33
N LEU A 76 5.84 7.20 -2.35
CA LEU A 76 7.28 7.12 -2.24
C LEU A 76 7.93 7.79 -3.46
N GLY A 77 9.24 8.00 -3.41
CA GLY A 77 10.00 8.53 -4.54
C GLY A 77 10.30 10.03 -4.45
N ALA A 78 9.52 10.81 -3.68
CA ALA A 78 9.78 12.24 -3.51
C ALA A 78 11.14 12.54 -2.83
N ASN A 79 11.64 11.58 -2.05
CA ASN A 79 12.90 11.65 -1.29
C ASN A 79 14.03 10.83 -1.92
N ASP A 80 13.81 10.20 -3.07
CA ASP A 80 14.82 9.32 -3.68
C ASP A 80 15.96 10.11 -4.33
N GLY A 81 15.72 11.37 -4.70
CA GLY A 81 16.66 12.13 -5.50
C GLY A 81 16.84 11.54 -6.91
N GLY A 82 17.97 11.82 -7.55
CA GLY A 82 18.29 11.35 -8.91
C GLY A 82 18.79 9.90 -8.96
N ARG A 83 18.34 9.03 -8.05
CA ARG A 83 18.83 7.65 -7.96
C ARG A 83 18.38 6.80 -9.15
N SER A 84 19.25 5.89 -9.58
CA SER A 84 18.96 4.96 -10.69
C SER A 84 18.11 3.75 -10.26
N ASP A 85 18.06 3.43 -8.97
CA ASP A 85 17.39 2.24 -8.41
C ASP A 85 15.94 2.49 -7.95
N THR A 86 15.40 3.70 -8.15
CA THR A 86 14.04 4.06 -7.72
C THR A 86 12.98 3.11 -8.28
N LEU A 87 13.08 2.72 -9.55
CA LEU A 87 12.11 1.80 -10.16
C LEU A 87 12.08 0.45 -9.45
N ASP A 88 13.25 -0.16 -9.27
CA ASP A 88 13.37 -1.49 -8.65
C ASP A 88 12.89 -1.48 -7.21
N ASN A 89 13.25 -0.43 -6.46
CA ASN A 89 12.81 -0.26 -5.08
C ASN A 89 11.29 -0.09 -4.98
N LEU A 90 10.67 0.74 -5.83
CA LEU A 90 9.21 0.92 -5.84
C LEU A 90 8.48 -0.37 -6.28
N ALA A 91 9.04 -1.11 -7.23
CA ALA A 91 8.51 -2.41 -7.64
C ALA A 91 8.56 -3.43 -6.49
N ALA A 92 9.64 -3.46 -5.71
CA ALA A 92 9.75 -4.29 -4.52
C ALA A 92 8.73 -3.91 -3.44
N VAL A 93 8.47 -2.61 -3.26
CA VAL A 93 7.38 -2.15 -2.36
C VAL A 93 6.03 -2.63 -2.85
N HIS A 94 5.74 -2.50 -4.15
CA HIS A 94 4.48 -2.97 -4.71
C HIS A 94 4.32 -4.48 -4.54
N ALA A 95 5.38 -5.27 -4.78
CA ALA A 95 5.34 -6.73 -4.65
C ALA A 95 5.00 -7.20 -3.22
N ALA A 96 5.26 -6.36 -2.21
CA ALA A 96 4.88 -6.62 -0.82
C ALA A 96 3.40 -6.27 -0.51
N VAL A 97 2.66 -5.70 -1.46
CA VAL A 97 1.25 -5.33 -1.29
C VAL A 97 0.35 -6.39 -1.90
N VAL A 98 -0.58 -6.91 -1.10
CA VAL A 98 -1.67 -7.79 -1.54
C VAL A 98 -2.97 -7.04 -1.30
N ALA A 99 -3.47 -6.38 -2.36
CA ALA A 99 -4.68 -5.59 -2.28
C ALA A 99 -5.57 -5.67 -3.51
N ARG A 100 -6.88 -5.39 -3.34
CA ARG A 100 -7.82 -5.32 -4.47
C ARG A 100 -7.61 -4.06 -5.31
N SER A 101 -7.10 -2.99 -4.69
CA SER A 101 -6.81 -1.74 -5.36
C SER A 101 -5.59 -1.08 -4.74
N VAL A 102 -4.68 -0.62 -5.59
CA VAL A 102 -3.52 0.19 -5.22
C VAL A 102 -3.65 1.55 -5.88
N THR A 103 -3.29 2.60 -5.15
CA THR A 103 -3.31 3.97 -5.63
C THR A 103 -2.00 4.63 -5.27
N TRP A 104 -1.32 5.19 -6.27
CA TRP A 104 -0.08 5.91 -6.09
C TRP A 104 -0.31 7.41 -6.07
N ILE A 105 0.35 8.09 -5.14
CA ILE A 105 0.57 9.53 -5.24
C ILE A 105 1.71 9.77 -6.22
N LEU A 106 1.47 10.53 -7.28
CA LEU A 106 2.54 11.07 -8.12
C LEU A 106 3.08 12.33 -7.44
N PRO A 107 4.31 12.33 -6.89
CA PRO A 107 4.83 13.48 -6.18
C PRO A 107 5.01 14.68 -7.12
N ALA A 108 4.80 15.90 -6.66
CA ALA A 108 4.86 17.09 -7.51
C ALA A 108 6.23 17.31 -8.18
N ARG A 109 7.31 16.90 -7.49
CA ARG A 109 8.71 16.96 -7.94
C ARG A 109 9.34 15.57 -8.05
N GLY A 110 10.47 15.49 -8.76
CA GLY A 110 11.24 14.26 -8.93
C GLY A 110 10.76 13.45 -10.15
N ASP A 111 11.09 13.91 -11.36
CA ASP A 111 10.60 13.30 -12.60
C ASP A 111 11.04 11.85 -12.79
N GLY A 112 12.20 11.45 -12.24
CA GLY A 112 12.65 10.06 -12.24
C GLY A 112 11.67 9.14 -11.48
N ALA A 113 11.33 9.52 -10.25
CA ALA A 113 10.33 8.81 -9.45
C ALA A 113 8.95 8.80 -10.12
N ARG A 114 8.52 9.94 -10.67
CA ARG A 114 7.24 10.02 -11.39
C ARG A 114 7.19 9.04 -12.57
N ARG A 115 8.25 8.97 -13.39
CA ARG A 115 8.33 7.99 -14.49
C ARG A 115 8.28 6.55 -13.99
N ALA A 116 8.96 6.24 -12.89
CA ALA A 116 8.94 4.91 -12.30
C ALA A 116 7.54 4.52 -11.80
N ILE A 117 6.88 5.41 -11.07
CA ILE A 117 5.50 5.21 -10.58
C ILE A 117 4.53 5.03 -11.76
N LEU A 118 4.64 5.85 -12.80
CA LEU A 118 3.83 5.72 -14.01
C LEU A 118 4.00 4.36 -14.67
N ALA A 119 5.25 3.89 -14.80
CA ALA A 119 5.55 2.59 -15.39
C ALA A 119 4.95 1.43 -14.59
N ILE A 120 5.10 1.44 -13.26
CA ILE A 120 4.53 0.43 -12.35
C ILE A 120 3.00 0.45 -12.43
N ALA A 121 2.39 1.62 -12.25
CA ALA A 121 0.95 1.75 -12.22
C ALA A 121 0.30 1.34 -13.54
N HIS A 122 0.91 1.71 -14.67
CA HIS A 122 0.44 1.28 -15.99
C HIS A 122 0.55 -0.24 -16.18
N ALA A 123 1.66 -0.84 -15.75
CA ALA A 123 1.88 -2.29 -15.89
C ALA A 123 0.92 -3.12 -15.01
N LEU A 124 0.54 -2.60 -13.85
CA LEU A 124 -0.23 -3.34 -12.83
C LEU A 124 -1.71 -2.93 -12.74
N GLY A 125 -2.10 -1.86 -13.47
CA GLY A 125 -3.46 -1.33 -13.43
C GLY A 125 -3.77 -0.50 -12.19
N ASP A 126 -2.75 0.04 -11.53
CA ASP A 126 -2.93 0.87 -10.34
C ASP A 126 -3.47 2.24 -10.70
N ARG A 127 -4.19 2.86 -9.76
CA ARG A 127 -4.65 4.24 -9.92
C ARG A 127 -3.53 5.22 -9.60
N LEU A 128 -3.59 6.38 -10.22
CA LEU A 128 -2.65 7.48 -10.00
C LEU A 128 -3.40 8.73 -9.54
N ILE A 129 -2.79 9.46 -8.62
CA ILE A 129 -3.25 10.78 -8.20
C ILE A 129 -2.15 11.79 -8.55
N GLU A 130 -2.45 12.67 -9.50
CA GLU A 130 -1.61 13.82 -9.83
C GLU A 130 -1.69 14.89 -8.72
N THR A 131 -0.55 15.42 -8.29
CA THR A 131 -0.50 16.38 -7.17
C THR A 131 0.12 17.73 -7.49
N ARG A 132 0.71 17.93 -8.68
CA ARG A 132 1.40 19.19 -9.06
C ARG A 132 0.54 20.44 -8.90
N ALA A 133 -0.77 20.34 -9.13
CA ALA A 133 -1.69 21.48 -9.06
C ALA A 133 -2.26 21.76 -7.66
N VAL A 134 -1.94 20.93 -6.66
CA VAL A 134 -2.60 20.96 -5.34
C VAL A 134 -1.61 20.97 -4.16
N THR A 135 -0.35 21.34 -4.42
CA THR A 135 0.66 21.54 -3.38
C THR A 135 0.48 22.88 -2.67
N GLY A 136 0.92 22.94 -1.41
CA GLY A 136 1.06 24.18 -0.65
C GLY A 136 2.32 24.96 -1.04
N GLY A 137 2.73 25.88 -0.15
CA GLY A 137 3.80 26.85 -0.43
C GLY A 137 5.20 26.28 -0.66
N ASP A 138 5.45 25.03 -0.26
CA ASP A 138 6.76 24.37 -0.48
C ASP A 138 6.86 23.60 -1.81
N GLY A 139 5.78 23.58 -2.61
CA GLY A 139 5.75 22.91 -3.91
C GLY A 139 5.88 21.38 -3.86
N LEU A 140 5.75 20.75 -2.68
CA LEU A 140 5.75 19.30 -2.52
C LEU A 140 4.54 18.84 -1.72
N HIS A 141 4.38 19.33 -0.50
CA HIS A 141 3.34 18.86 0.41
C HIS A 141 1.98 19.41 -0.01
N LEU A 142 0.95 18.58 0.11
CA LEU A 142 -0.39 18.94 -0.35
C LEU A 142 -1.04 19.98 0.57
N THR A 143 -2.02 20.71 0.05
CA THR A 143 -2.93 21.47 0.92
C THR A 143 -3.73 20.51 1.82
N ALA A 144 -4.27 21.01 2.93
CA ALA A 144 -5.10 20.19 3.83
C ALA A 144 -6.30 19.57 3.10
N GLN A 145 -6.96 20.33 2.22
CA GLN A 145 -8.06 19.83 1.40
C GLN A 145 -7.62 18.72 0.45
N ALA A 146 -6.44 18.85 -0.16
CA ALA A 146 -5.92 17.85 -1.07
C ALA A 146 -5.51 16.55 -0.33
N TYR A 147 -4.92 16.64 0.87
CA TYR A 147 -4.65 15.45 1.69
C TYR A 147 -5.93 14.68 2.04
N TRP A 148 -6.99 15.38 2.42
CA TRP A 148 -8.29 14.76 2.65
C TRP A 148 -8.83 14.09 1.38
N ALA A 149 -8.81 14.78 0.24
CA ALA A 149 -9.31 14.25 -1.02
C ALA A 149 -8.56 12.97 -1.44
N VAL A 150 -7.22 12.98 -1.33
CA VAL A 150 -6.37 11.83 -1.63
C VAL A 150 -6.74 10.62 -0.77
N ALA A 151 -6.86 10.81 0.55
CA ALA A 151 -7.24 9.74 1.47
C ALA A 151 -8.62 9.17 1.12
N GLN A 152 -9.60 10.01 0.82
CA GLN A 152 -10.96 9.57 0.50
C GLN A 152 -11.04 8.80 -0.83
N ILE A 153 -10.35 9.29 -1.87
CA ILE A 153 -10.28 8.65 -3.18
C ILE A 153 -9.58 7.28 -3.09
N ALA A 154 -8.49 7.22 -2.32
CA ALA A 154 -7.66 6.03 -2.24
C ALA A 154 -8.24 4.96 -1.34
N VAL A 155 -8.63 5.32 -0.11
CA VAL A 155 -8.94 4.38 0.96
C VAL A 155 -10.22 4.68 1.73
N GLY A 156 -10.91 5.80 1.49
CA GLY A 156 -12.06 6.23 2.31
C GLY A 156 -13.27 5.30 2.31
N ALA A 157 -13.44 4.46 1.29
CA ALA A 157 -14.47 3.40 1.30
C ALA A 157 -14.05 2.17 2.12
N ALA A 158 -12.73 1.97 2.28
CA ALA A 158 -12.16 0.89 3.06
C ALA A 158 -11.80 1.29 4.50
N ALA A 159 -11.74 2.59 4.81
CA ALA A 159 -11.44 3.10 6.15
C ALA A 159 -12.68 3.21 7.08
N ARG A 160 -13.84 2.70 6.65
CA ARG A 160 -15.15 2.80 7.32
C ARG A 160 -15.64 1.46 7.83
#